data_AF-A0A1G9Z9F0-F1
#
_entry.id   AF-A0A1G9Z9F0-F1
#
_cell.length_a   1.000
_cell.length_b   1.000
_cell.length_c   1.000
_cell.angle_alpha   90.00
_cell.angle_beta   90.00
_cell.angle_gamma   90.00
#
_symmetry.space_group_name_H-M   'P 1'
#
loop_
_entity.id
_entity.type
_entity.pdbx_description
1 polymer ?
#
loop_
_entity_poly.entity_id
_entity_poly.type
_entity_poly.pdbx_seq_one_letter_code
_entity_poly.pdbx_strand_id
1 'polypeptide(L)' 'MISDRERKECIKAMRAYTKKISKSKEAVKNHFVKAGILTPKGNLRKPYRNLSILLDQAKYQNKGTA' A
#
# COMPACT_ATOMS: atom_id res chain seq x y z
N MET A 1 -21.84 -9.56 14.99
CA MET A 1 -22.09 -8.88 13.72
C MET A 1 -21.86 -7.39 13.96
N ILE A 2 -20.99 -6.72 13.20
CA ILE A 2 -20.73 -5.28 13.38
C ILE A 2 -21.99 -4.50 12.97
N SER A 3 -22.41 -3.55 13.78
CA SER A 3 -23.54 -2.66 13.45
C SER A 3 -23.17 -1.67 12.35
N ASP A 4 -24.17 -1.16 11.64
CA ASP A 4 -23.95 -0.14 10.60
C ASP A 4 -23.33 1.15 11.14
N ARG A 5 -23.60 1.49 12.40
CA ARG A 5 -22.98 2.64 13.07
C ARG A 5 -21.49 2.42 13.26
N GLU A 6 -21.09 1.30 13.84
CA GLU A 6 -19.68 0.95 14.07
C GLU A 6 -18.93 0.83 12.74
N ARG A 7 -19.57 0.28 11.70
CA ARG A 7 -19.02 0.25 10.34
C ARG A 7 -18.73 1.66 9.82
N LYS A 8 -19.68 2.58 9.93
CA LYS A 8 -19.52 3.98 9.48
C LYS A 8 -18.42 4.70 10.25
N GLU A 9 -18.35 4.50 11.56
CA GLU A 9 -17.30 5.08 12.41
C GLU A 9 -15.92 4.55 12.04
N CYS A 10 -15.79 3.25 11.81
CA CYS A 10 -14.55 2.63 11.35
C CYS A 10 -14.10 3.21 10.00
N ILE A 11 -15.00 3.30 9.02
CA ILE A 11 -14.69 3.90 7.71
C ILE A 11 -14.26 5.36 7.86
N LYS A 12 -14.94 6.13 8.73
CA LYS A 12 -14.59 7.53 9.00
C LYS A 12 -13.19 7.65 9.60
N ALA A 13 -12.86 6.81 10.57
CA ALA A 13 -11.54 6.78 11.20
C ALA A 13 -10.44 6.42 10.18
N MET A 14 -10.67 5.40 9.35
CA MET A 14 -9.74 5.01 8.28
C MET A 14 -9.50 6.16 7.29
N ARG A 15 -10.56 6.83 6.83
CA ARG A 15 -10.44 7.98 5.91
C ARG A 15 -9.66 9.14 6.53
N ALA A 16 -9.92 9.46 7.80
CA ALA A 16 -9.19 10.51 8.50
C ALA A 16 -7.71 10.16 8.65
N TYR A 17 -7.39 8.90 8.96
CA TYR A 17 -6.03 8.41 9.03
C TYR A 17 -5.32 8.48 7.68
N THR A 18 -5.96 8.02 6.60
CA THR A 18 -5.44 8.12 5.23
C THR A 18 -5.14 9.57 4.86
N LYS A 19 -6.06 10.50 5.12
CA LYS A 19 -5.87 11.93 4.86
C LYS A 19 -4.69 12.52 5.65
N LYS A 20 -4.45 12.03 6.87
CA LYS A 20 -3.30 12.46 7.70
C LYS A 20 -1.97 12.01 7.09
N ILE A 21 -1.88 10.76 6.62
CA ILE A 21 -0.64 10.20 6.08
C ILE A 21 -0.38 10.65 4.64
N SER A 22 -1.41 10.90 3.84
CA SER A 22 -1.30 11.25 2.41
C SER A 22 -0.97 12.71 2.13
N LYS A 23 -0.61 13.50 3.16
CA LYS A 23 -0.34 14.95 3.03
C LYS A 23 0.88 15.26 2.16
N SER A 24 1.88 14.37 2.14
CA SER A 24 3.05 14.52 1.27
C SER A 24 3.62 13.15 0.88
N LYS A 25 4.27 13.07 -0.27
CA LYS A 25 4.96 11.85 -0.73
C LYS A 25 5.98 11.37 0.31
N GLU A 26 6.64 12.29 0.99
CA GLU A 26 7.61 12.00 2.04
C GLU A 26 6.96 11.45 3.32
N ALA A 27 5.83 12.00 3.75
CA ALA A 27 5.09 11.47 4.91
C ALA A 27 4.60 10.04 4.65
N VAL A 28 4.12 9.77 3.43
CA VAL A 28 3.72 8.43 2.99
C VAL A 28 4.92 7.48 2.99
N LYS A 29 6.04 7.89 2.39
CA LYS A 29 7.28 7.10 2.38
C LYS A 29 7.74 6.75 3.80
N ASN A 30 7.82 7.74 4.68
CA ASN A 30 8.24 7.56 6.07
C ASN A 30 7.29 6.64 6.84
N HIS A 31 5.99 6.73 6.58
CA HIS A 31 5.01 5.82 7.16
C HIS A 31 5.29 4.35 6.76
N PHE A 32 5.48 4.09 5.47
CA PHE A 32 5.79 2.74 4.98
C PHE A 32 7.18 2.23 5.41
N VAL A 33 8.16 3.12 5.61
CA VAL A 33 9.46 2.75 6.18
C VAL A 33 9.32 2.34 7.64
N LYS A 34 8.58 3.10 8.46
CA LYS A 34 8.29 2.77 9.87
C LYS A 34 7.49 1.48 10.01
N ALA A 35 6.55 1.22 9.09
CA ALA A 35 5.80 -0.02 9.04
C ALA A 35 6.63 -1.23 8.57
N GLY A 36 7.90 -1.06 8.21
CA GLY A 36 8.77 -2.15 7.75
C GLY A 36 8.45 -2.64 6.34
N ILE A 37 7.63 -1.91 5.56
CA ILE A 37 7.24 -2.28 4.20
C ILE A 37 8.30 -1.80 3.21
N LEU A 38 8.73 -0.54 3.35
CA LEU A 38 9.78 0.05 2.54
C LEU A 38 11.12 0.13 3.29
N THR A 39 12.19 0.20 2.52
CA THR A 39 13.53 0.61 2.96
C THR A 39 13.61 2.14 2.95
N PRO A 40 14.56 2.77 3.67
CA PRO A 40 14.75 4.22 3.64
C PRO A 40 14.98 4.78 2.22
N LYS A 41 15.54 3.96 1.32
CA LYS A 41 15.75 4.29 -0.10
C LYS A 41 14.45 4.27 -0.92
N GLY A 42 13.36 3.68 -0.41
CA GLY A 42 12.06 3.57 -1.09
C GLY A 42 11.80 2.21 -1.76
N ASN A 43 12.71 1.25 -1.65
CA ASN A 43 12.52 -0.11 -2.17
C ASN A 43 11.71 -0.98 -1.20
N LEU A 44 10.95 -1.97 -1.71
CA LEU A 44 10.27 -2.97 -0.87
C LEU A 44 11.25 -3.84 -0.06
N ARG A 45 10.90 -4.12 1.19
CA ARG A 45 11.62 -5.10 2.03
C ARG A 45 11.36 -6.53 1.56
N LYS A 46 12.32 -7.44 1.82
CA LYS A 46 12.31 -8.84 1.34
C LYS A 46 10.95 -9.54 1.42
N PRO A 47 10.19 -9.47 2.53
CA PRO A 47 8.90 -10.17 2.64
C PRO A 47 7.84 -9.66 1.67
N TYR A 48 7.93 -8.39 1.27
CA TYR A 48 6.94 -7.73 0.42
C TYR A 48 7.34 -7.69 -1.06
N ARG A 49 8.56 -8.14 -1.42
CA ARG A 49 9.03 -8.10 -2.82
C ARG A 49 8.20 -9.00 -3.75
N ASN A 50 7.70 -10.11 -3.22
CA ASN A 50 6.92 -11.09 -3.97
C ASN A 50 5.41 -10.75 -4.00
N LEU A 51 4.98 -9.75 -3.22
CA LEU A 51 3.59 -9.25 -3.22
C LEU A 51 3.33 -8.27 -4.37
N SER A 52 4.33 -8.02 -5.21
CA SER A 52 4.15 -7.26 -6.45
C SER A 52 3.36 -8.10 -7.45
N ILE A 53 2.04 -8.05 -7.33
CA ILE A 53 1.08 -8.59 -8.32
C ILE A 53 1.26 -7.87 -9.69
N LEU A 54 1.96 -6.72 -9.71
CA LEU A 54 2.30 -5.97 -10.92
C LEU A 54 3.57 -6.47 -11.64
N LEU A 55 4.44 -7.26 -11.00
CA LEU A 55 5.60 -7.86 -11.70
C LEU A 55 5.18 -9.00 -12.63
N ASP A 56 4.02 -9.61 -12.43
CA ASP A 56 3.48 -10.62 -13.34
C ASP A 56 2.86 -10.01 -14.60
N GLN A 57 2.22 -8.84 -14.53
CA GLN A 57 1.62 -8.21 -15.71
C GLN A 57 2.64 -7.89 -16.81
N ALA A 58 3.86 -7.48 -16.44
CA ALA A 58 4.95 -7.24 -17.40
C ALA A 58 5.49 -8.53 -18.04
N LYS A 59 5.35 -9.69 -17.38
CA LYS A 59 5.74 -11.00 -17.92
C LYS A 59 4.70 -11.58 -18.89
N TYR A 60 3.41 -11.29 -18.69
CA TYR A 60 2.34 -11.73 -19.59
C TYR A 60 2.24 -10.89 -20.88
N GLN A 61 2.65 -9.61 -20.85
CA GLN A 61 2.65 -8.75 -22.04
C GLN A 61 3.78 -9.05 -23.04
N ASN A 62 4.85 -9.77 -22.63
CA ASN A 62 5.99 -10.10 -23.50
C ASN A 62 5.97 -11.55 -24.06
N LYS A 63 4.90 -12.32 -23.82
CA LYS A 63 4.73 -13.67 -24.39
C LYS A 63 3.70 -13.72 -25.54
N GLY A 64 3.32 -12.57 -26.08
CA GLY A 64 2.35 -12.44 -27.17
C GLY A 64 2.92 -11.93 -28.50
N THR A 65 4.23 -11.92 -28.68
CA THR A 65 4.88 -11.59 -29.96
C THR A 65 5.96 -12.60 -30.28
N ALA A 66 5.55 -13.70 -30.93
CA ALA A 66 6.36 -14.52 -31.81
C ALA A 66 5.45 -14.97 -32.95
#